data_AF-A0A8H4N8F9-F1
#
_entry.id   AF-A0A8H4N8F9-F1
#
_cell.length_a   1.000
_cell.length_b   1.000
_cell.length_c   1.000
_cell.angle_alpha   90.00
_cell.angle_beta   90.00
_cell.angle_gamma   90.00
#
_symmetry.space_group_name_H-M   'P 1'
#
loop_
_entity.id
_entity.type
_entity.pdbx_description
1 polymer ?
#
loop_
_entity_poly.entity_id
_entity_poly.type
_entity_poly.pdbx_seq_one_letter_code
_entity_poly.pdbx_strand_id
1 'polypeptide(L)'
;MISRALDRLWNPDQWQLADRLDPSAPLEDPGNGRTDDIPVANTYRVHTTLMFSKLCSVLRRTELATKYAQDGKQLKALVQRKYITAEANFMSTSQTDLGFSTSFVRYPENEEKRKTAGKVLDRLVRTTRFHINTSFAGTPVISHALSEIGRSQLAYRVLLETVCLSRLYAVVSHDATTVWERWDSMLPDGRINPGQMTSFNHYALGAVGHSAILIPTNQVGASFESARFLEGIPPVPR
;
A
#
# COMPACT_ATOMS: atom_id res chain seq x y z
N MET A 1 6.47 26.04 9.42
CA MET A 1 7.48 24.95 9.32
C MET A 1 6.78 23.67 9.74
N ILE A 2 6.89 22.56 9.00
CA ILE A 2 6.20 21.30 9.36
C ILE A 2 6.77 20.78 10.69
N SER A 3 5.93 20.58 11.70
CA SER A 3 6.34 20.08 13.02
C SER A 3 6.89 18.65 12.92
N ARG A 4 8.06 18.42 13.53
CA ARG A 4 8.75 17.12 13.57
C ARG A 4 8.98 16.70 15.01
N ALA A 5 8.98 15.39 15.25
CA ALA A 5 9.45 14.83 16.50
C ALA A 5 10.98 15.02 16.66
N LEU A 6 11.49 14.85 17.87
CA LEU A 6 12.92 14.98 18.20
C LEU A 6 13.81 14.00 17.41
N ASP A 7 13.29 12.81 17.14
CA ASP A 7 13.93 11.77 16.32
C ASP A 7 13.87 12.08 14.81
N ARG A 8 13.49 13.32 14.49
CA ARG A 8 13.20 13.85 13.17
C ARG A 8 11.96 13.27 12.52
N LEU A 9 11.26 12.23 13.00
CA LEU A 9 10.06 11.66 12.36
C LEU A 9 8.83 12.61 12.42
N TRP A 10 7.67 12.16 11.93
CA TRP A 10 6.42 12.90 12.12
C TRP A 10 6.10 13.04 13.60
N ASN A 11 5.61 14.22 13.98
CA ASN A 11 5.13 14.47 15.32
C ASN A 11 3.81 13.68 15.50
N PRO A 12 3.71 12.77 16.49
CA PRO A 12 2.50 12.00 16.74
C PRO A 12 1.30 12.86 17.13
N ASP A 13 1.52 14.08 17.63
CA ASP A 13 0.46 15.00 18.03
C ASP A 13 -0.10 15.81 16.83
N GLN A 14 0.29 15.46 15.60
CA GLN A 14 -0.14 16.14 14.38
C GLN A 14 -0.95 15.20 13.50
N TRP A 15 -2.19 15.60 13.26
CA TRP A 15 -3.15 14.86 12.43
C TRP A 15 -2.61 14.51 11.04
N GLN A 16 -2.83 13.26 10.61
CA GLN A 16 -2.49 12.76 9.27
C GLN A 16 -3.72 12.15 8.57
N LEU A 17 -3.71 12.17 7.23
CA LEU A 17 -4.74 11.51 6.41
C LEU A 17 -4.54 9.99 6.32
N ALA A 18 -3.27 9.54 6.31
CA ALA A 18 -2.86 8.13 6.21
C ALA A 18 -3.72 7.27 5.25
N ASP A 19 -4.31 6.17 5.75
CA ASP A 19 -5.13 5.23 4.95
C ASP A 19 -6.64 5.53 5.06
N ARG A 20 -7.00 6.81 4.88
CA ARG A 20 -8.39 7.29 4.89
C ARG A 20 -9.30 6.44 4.00
N LEU A 21 -10.54 6.16 4.44
CA LEU A 21 -11.54 5.27 3.84
C LEU A 21 -11.24 3.77 3.96
N ASP A 22 -10.49 3.37 4.99
CA ASP A 22 -10.43 1.96 5.40
C ASP A 22 -11.86 1.42 5.54
N PRO A 23 -12.20 0.24 4.97
CA PRO A 23 -13.54 -0.33 5.09
C PRO A 23 -14.05 -0.53 6.52
N SER A 24 -13.14 -0.56 7.50
CA SER A 24 -13.48 -0.65 8.92
C SER A 24 -13.69 0.71 9.59
N ALA A 25 -13.43 1.82 8.90
CA ALA A 25 -13.61 3.17 9.44
C ALA A 25 -15.10 3.51 9.59
N PRO A 26 -15.49 4.23 10.66
CA PRO A 26 -16.85 4.76 10.80
C PRO A 26 -17.24 5.64 9.61
N LEU A 27 -18.51 5.60 9.23
CA LEU A 27 -19.04 6.37 8.10
C LEU A 27 -18.83 7.89 8.25
N GLU A 28 -19.00 8.39 9.47
CA GLU A 28 -18.85 9.81 9.84
C GLU A 28 -17.39 10.22 10.06
N ASP A 29 -16.47 9.25 10.22
CA ASP A 29 -15.05 9.50 10.43
C ASP A 29 -14.20 8.57 9.56
N PRO A 30 -14.08 8.88 8.25
CA PRO A 30 -13.34 8.06 7.32
C PRO A 30 -11.83 8.04 7.59
N GLY A 31 -11.31 8.87 8.50
CA GLY A 31 -9.90 8.85 8.90
C GLY A 31 -9.60 7.80 9.98
N ASN A 32 -10.61 7.36 10.74
CA ASN A 32 -10.45 6.48 11.89
C ASN A 32 -10.59 5.00 11.52
N GLY A 33 -9.66 4.52 10.68
CA GLY A 33 -9.56 3.13 10.24
C GLY A 33 -8.73 2.24 11.19
N ARG A 34 -8.44 1.01 10.76
CA ARG A 34 -7.57 0.08 11.50
C ARG A 34 -6.08 0.42 11.39
N THR A 35 -5.71 1.25 10.43
CA THR A 35 -4.33 1.60 10.12
C THR A 35 -3.94 2.82 10.94
N ASP A 36 -2.89 2.70 11.76
CA ASP A 36 -2.32 3.81 12.51
C ASP A 36 -1.69 4.82 11.53
N ASP A 37 -1.99 6.10 11.73
CA ASP A 37 -1.66 7.16 10.79
C ASP A 37 -0.17 7.55 10.84
N ILE A 38 0.46 7.40 12.00
CA ILE A 38 1.86 7.76 12.22
C ILE A 38 2.84 6.78 11.54
N PRO A 39 2.70 5.44 11.64
CA PRO A 39 3.50 4.48 10.87
C PRO A 39 3.40 4.68 9.36
N VAL A 40 2.20 4.95 8.84
CA VAL A 40 1.99 5.26 7.41
C VAL A 40 2.76 6.52 7.02
N ALA A 41 2.57 7.62 7.76
CA ALA A 41 3.24 8.89 7.47
C ALA A 41 4.77 8.78 7.54
N ASN A 42 5.29 8.05 8.54
CA ASN A 42 6.73 7.82 8.71
C ASN A 42 7.31 6.93 7.60
N THR A 43 6.59 5.89 7.20
CA THR A 43 7.01 5.03 6.09
C THR A 43 7.00 5.77 4.75
N TYR A 44 5.96 6.57 4.49
CA TYR A 44 5.90 7.45 3.31
C TYR A 44 7.04 8.46 3.28
N ARG A 45 7.42 9.00 4.44
CA ARG A 45 8.56 9.91 4.52
C ARG A 45 9.88 9.24 4.14
N VAL A 46 10.12 8.02 4.60
CA VAL A 46 11.30 7.24 4.17
C VAL A 46 11.29 7.10 2.66
N HIS A 47 10.15 6.68 2.09
CA HIS A 47 9.98 6.51 0.64
C HIS A 47 10.28 7.81 -0.12
N THR A 48 9.63 8.92 0.23
CA THR A 48 9.79 10.21 -0.46
C THR A 48 11.20 10.78 -0.33
N THR A 49 11.86 10.61 0.82
CA THR A 49 13.25 11.06 1.02
C THR A 49 14.21 10.28 0.12
N LEU A 50 14.05 8.96 0.02
CA LEU A 50 14.87 8.11 -0.86
C LEU A 50 14.57 8.39 -2.35
N MET A 51 13.30 8.61 -2.71
CA MET A 51 12.92 9.01 -4.06
C MET A 51 13.51 10.37 -4.44
N PHE A 52 13.52 11.33 -3.51
CA PHE A 52 14.13 12.63 -3.75
C PHE A 52 15.65 12.52 -3.96
N SER A 53 16.35 11.65 -3.22
CA SER A 53 17.76 11.35 -3.46
C SER A 53 18.01 10.81 -4.89
N LYS A 54 17.17 9.90 -5.37
CA LYS A 54 17.24 9.39 -6.75
C LYS A 54 16.99 10.51 -7.77
N LEU A 55 15.99 11.36 -7.54
CA LEU A 55 15.71 12.52 -8.38
C LEU A 55 16.91 13.48 -8.45
N CYS A 56 17.52 13.81 -7.29
CA CYS A 56 18.73 14.63 -7.25
C CYS A 56 19.87 14.01 -8.04
N SER A 57 20.01 12.68 -8.02
CA SER A 57 21.02 11.96 -8.81
C SER A 57 20.79 12.13 -10.30
N VAL A 58 19.54 11.98 -10.77
CA VAL A 58 19.15 12.20 -12.18
C VAL A 58 19.41 13.64 -12.61
N LEU A 59 19.13 14.61 -11.74
CA LEU A 59 19.38 16.04 -11.97
C LEU A 59 20.84 16.47 -11.76
N ARG A 60 21.76 15.51 -11.54
CA ARG A 60 23.19 15.73 -11.29
C ARG A 60 23.47 16.68 -10.12
N ARG A 61 22.60 16.70 -9.10
CA ARG A 61 22.77 17.42 -7.83
C ARG A 61 23.40 16.47 -6.79
N THR A 62 24.68 16.15 -6.96
CA THR A 62 25.39 15.09 -6.24
C THR A 62 25.43 15.27 -4.72
N GLU A 63 25.65 16.50 -4.25
CA GLU A 63 25.66 16.80 -2.81
C GLU A 63 24.30 16.53 -2.16
N LEU A 64 23.21 17.02 -2.78
CA LEU A 64 21.85 16.76 -2.30
C LEU A 64 21.51 15.28 -2.40
N ALA A 65 21.86 14.61 -3.49
CA ALA A 65 21.65 13.17 -3.65
C ALA A 65 22.28 12.39 -2.50
N THR A 66 23.52 12.73 -2.14
CA THR A 66 24.27 12.09 -1.05
C THR A 66 23.63 12.37 0.31
N LYS A 67 23.31 13.64 0.58
CA LYS A 67 22.62 14.06 1.82
C LYS A 67 21.30 13.30 2.02
N TYR A 68 20.42 13.31 1.02
CA TYR A 68 19.12 12.65 1.13
C TYR A 68 19.21 11.12 1.11
N ALA A 69 20.25 10.54 0.50
CA ALA A 69 20.51 9.10 0.61
C ALA A 69 20.87 8.72 2.06
N GLN A 70 21.73 9.53 2.70
CA GLN A 70 22.13 9.32 4.10
C GLN A 70 20.94 9.52 5.06
N ASP A 71 20.22 10.63 4.91
CA ASP A 71 19.00 10.91 5.69
C ASP A 71 17.96 9.80 5.52
N GLY A 72 17.70 9.36 4.28
CA GLY A 72 16.77 8.28 3.99
C GLY A 72 17.17 6.96 4.64
N LYS A 73 18.46 6.60 4.65
CA LYS A 73 18.97 5.40 5.33
C LYS A 73 18.80 5.48 6.85
N GLN A 74 19.09 6.64 7.45
CA GLN A 74 18.91 6.85 8.89
C GLN A 74 17.44 6.76 9.30
N LEU A 75 16.55 7.44 8.56
CA LEU A 75 15.11 7.39 8.80
C LEU A 75 14.58 5.96 8.62
N LYS A 76 15.03 5.24 7.58
CA LYS A 76 14.67 3.83 7.36
C LYS A 76 15.03 2.96 8.57
N ALA A 77 16.27 3.06 9.05
CA ALA A 77 16.72 2.29 10.21
C ALA A 77 15.92 2.62 11.48
N LEU A 78 15.58 3.90 11.68
CA LEU A 78 14.76 4.34 12.80
C LEU A 78 13.34 3.79 12.72
N VAL A 79 12.69 3.86 11.55
CA VAL A 79 11.35 3.33 11.31
C VAL A 79 11.32 1.81 11.49
N GLN A 80 12.33 1.09 10.96
CA GLN A 80 12.47 -0.35 11.19
C GLN A 80 12.57 -0.67 12.68
N ARG A 81 13.43 0.05 13.42
CA ARG A 81 13.58 -0.16 14.87
C ARG A 81 12.28 0.13 15.65
N LYS A 82 11.52 1.16 15.24
CA LYS A 82 10.33 1.61 15.95
C LYS A 82 9.13 0.67 15.75
N TYR A 83 9.02 0.08 14.56
CA TYR A 83 7.80 -0.62 14.14
C TYR A 83 7.98 -2.09 13.79
N ILE A 84 9.22 -2.58 13.69
CA ILE A 84 9.52 -3.97 13.35
C ILE A 84 10.25 -4.63 14.51
N THR A 85 9.70 -5.74 15.03
CA THR A 85 10.35 -6.52 16.09
C THR A 85 11.59 -7.25 15.57
N ALA A 86 12.40 -7.82 16.48
CA ALA A 86 13.56 -8.61 16.11
C ALA A 86 13.20 -9.80 15.20
N GLU A 87 12.02 -10.37 15.39
CA GLU A 87 11.41 -11.50 14.68
C GLU A 87 10.69 -11.10 13.40
N ALA A 88 10.75 -9.82 13.01
CA ALA A 88 10.12 -9.26 11.82
C ALA A 88 8.59 -9.13 11.85
N ASN A 89 7.99 -9.08 13.04
CA ASN A 89 6.59 -8.68 13.16
C ASN A 89 6.48 -7.15 13.06
N PHE A 90 5.53 -6.67 12.27
CA PHE A 90 5.18 -5.24 12.28
C PHE A 90 4.25 -4.94 13.45
N MET A 91 4.34 -3.76 14.05
CA MET A 91 3.54 -3.39 15.23
C MET A 91 2.03 -3.40 14.95
N SER A 92 1.66 -3.12 13.70
CA SER A 92 0.28 -3.12 13.21
C SER A 92 0.04 -4.33 12.31
N THR A 93 -1.21 -4.81 12.32
CA THR A 93 -1.67 -5.94 11.50
C THR A 93 -2.68 -5.50 10.44
N SER A 94 -2.68 -4.22 10.05
CA SER A 94 -3.43 -3.74 8.88
C SER A 94 -2.76 -4.21 7.57
N GLN A 95 -3.57 -4.41 6.52
CA GLN A 95 -3.02 -4.76 5.20
C GLN A 95 -2.13 -3.64 4.65
N THR A 96 -2.47 -2.38 4.97
CA THR A 96 -1.72 -1.19 4.57
C THR A 96 -0.35 -1.15 5.22
N ASP A 97 -0.25 -1.28 6.53
CA ASP A 97 1.03 -1.22 7.24
C ASP A 97 1.98 -2.35 6.81
N LEU A 98 1.45 -3.56 6.60
CA LEU A 98 2.23 -4.68 6.10
C LEU A 98 2.67 -4.48 4.64
N GLY A 99 1.80 -3.89 3.79
CA GLY A 99 2.16 -3.52 2.42
C GLY A 99 3.28 -2.47 2.39
N PHE A 100 3.18 -1.45 3.23
CA PHE A 100 4.12 -0.33 3.36
C PHE A 100 5.48 -0.78 3.88
N SER A 101 5.47 -1.57 4.95
CA SER A 101 6.68 -2.12 5.53
C SER A 101 7.42 -3.03 4.56
N THR A 102 6.70 -3.81 3.75
CA THR A 102 7.27 -4.66 2.70
C THR A 102 7.87 -3.82 1.57
N SER A 103 7.10 -2.88 1.01
CA SER A 103 7.47 -2.22 -0.25
C SER A 103 8.41 -1.02 -0.06
N PHE A 104 8.20 -0.21 0.98
CA PHE A 104 8.88 1.08 1.16
C PHE A 104 10.00 1.03 2.18
N VAL A 105 9.70 0.52 3.38
CA VAL A 105 10.72 0.39 4.43
C VAL A 105 11.61 -0.82 4.15
N ARG A 106 11.08 -1.87 3.50
CA ARG A 106 11.74 -3.16 3.26
C ARG A 106 12.28 -3.77 4.56
N TYR A 107 11.95 -5.03 4.81
CA TYR A 107 12.59 -5.74 5.91
C TYR A 107 14.12 -5.71 5.74
N PRO A 108 14.90 -5.72 6.84
CA PRO A 108 16.35 -5.88 6.76
C PRO A 108 16.70 -7.04 5.81
N GLU A 109 17.88 -7.03 5.19
CA GLU A 109 18.30 -7.98 4.15
C GLU A 109 18.50 -9.43 4.66
N ASN A 110 17.70 -9.87 5.61
CA ASN A 110 17.58 -11.23 6.09
C ASN A 110 16.36 -11.88 5.41
N GLU A 111 16.60 -12.94 4.65
CA GLU A 111 15.57 -13.68 3.92
C GLU A 111 14.49 -14.27 4.84
N GLU A 112 14.87 -14.78 6.00
CA GLU A 112 13.93 -15.34 6.97
C GLU A 112 12.98 -14.28 7.52
N LYS A 113 13.47 -13.06 7.76
CA LYS A 113 12.62 -11.93 8.17
C LYS A 113 11.58 -11.57 7.10
N ARG A 114 11.98 -11.59 5.82
CA ARG A 114 11.05 -11.39 4.70
C ARG A 114 10.02 -12.51 4.61
N LYS A 115 10.42 -13.77 4.85
CA LYS A 115 9.49 -14.91 4.91
C LYS A 115 8.49 -14.76 6.05
N THR A 116 8.91 -14.32 7.23
CA THR A 116 8.00 -14.08 8.36
C THR A 116 6.98 -13.00 8.04
N ALA A 117 7.42 -11.84 7.54
CA ALA A 117 6.53 -10.77 7.12
C ALA A 117 5.52 -11.25 6.05
N GLY A 118 6.02 -11.99 5.05
CA GLY A 118 5.19 -12.55 3.99
C GLY A 118 4.15 -13.54 4.51
N LYS A 119 4.48 -14.37 5.50
CA LYS A 119 3.52 -15.28 6.16
C LYS A 119 2.42 -14.51 6.90
N VAL A 120 2.75 -13.39 7.55
CA VAL A 120 1.76 -12.56 8.25
C VAL A 120 0.79 -11.92 7.24
N LEU A 121 1.31 -11.37 6.13
CA LEU A 121 0.49 -10.78 5.08
C LEU A 121 -0.41 -11.83 4.38
N ASP A 122 0.14 -12.99 4.06
CA ASP A 122 -0.60 -14.15 3.52
C ASP A 122 -1.77 -14.53 4.43
N ARG A 123 -1.47 -14.74 5.72
CA ARG A 123 -2.49 -15.06 6.73
C ARG A 123 -3.57 -13.98 6.78
N LEU A 124 -3.17 -12.71 6.81
CA LEU A 124 -4.11 -11.59 6.92
C LEU A 124 -5.10 -11.59 5.75
N VAL A 125 -4.60 -11.67 4.52
CA VAL A 125 -5.45 -11.71 3.31
C VAL A 125 -6.42 -12.90 3.33
N ARG A 126 -5.98 -14.07 3.80
CA ARG A 126 -6.87 -15.24 3.95
C ARG A 126 -7.92 -15.04 5.02
N THR A 127 -7.55 -14.48 6.17
CA THR A 127 -8.48 -14.24 7.29
C THR A 127 -9.53 -13.18 6.95
N THR A 128 -9.22 -12.23 6.07
CA THR A 128 -10.18 -11.27 5.52
C THR A 128 -10.98 -11.83 4.34
N ARG A 129 -10.97 -13.16 4.13
CA ARG A 129 -11.66 -13.85 3.02
C ARG A 129 -11.28 -13.27 1.64
N PHE A 130 -10.03 -12.86 1.48
CA PHE A 130 -9.50 -12.24 0.27
C PHE A 130 -10.12 -10.88 -0.08
N HIS A 131 -10.90 -10.27 0.83
CA HIS A 131 -11.39 -8.90 0.66
C HIS A 131 -10.23 -7.91 0.81
N ILE A 132 -10.33 -6.83 0.02
CA ILE A 132 -9.44 -5.68 0.13
C ILE A 132 -9.84 -4.94 1.40
N ASN A 133 -8.92 -4.89 2.37
CA ASN A 133 -9.11 -4.10 3.60
C ASN A 133 -8.06 -2.99 3.69
N THR A 134 -7.74 -2.41 2.52
CA THR A 134 -6.90 -1.23 2.35
C THR A 134 -7.70 -0.12 1.70
N SER A 135 -7.28 1.11 1.94
CA SER A 135 -7.85 2.26 1.25
C SER A 135 -6.80 2.94 0.36
N PHE A 136 -6.82 4.27 0.25
CA PHE A 136 -6.07 5.03 -0.75
C PHE A 136 -4.56 4.81 -0.63
N ALA A 137 -4.05 4.66 0.59
CA ALA A 137 -2.62 4.44 0.80
C ALA A 137 -2.26 2.99 0.53
N GLY A 138 -3.01 2.02 1.07
CA GLY A 138 -2.65 0.60 0.99
C GLY A 138 -2.96 -0.08 -0.34
N THR A 139 -4.03 0.32 -1.03
CA THR A 139 -4.50 -0.27 -2.29
C THR A 139 -3.44 -0.29 -3.40
N PRO A 140 -2.68 0.79 -3.66
CA PRO A 140 -1.59 0.75 -4.65
C PRO A 140 -0.42 -0.16 -4.23
N VAL A 141 -0.31 -0.55 -2.96
CA VAL A 141 0.89 -1.23 -2.43
C VAL A 141 0.66 -2.72 -2.18
N ILE A 142 -0.55 -3.14 -1.81
CA ILE A 142 -0.86 -4.51 -1.38
C ILE A 142 -0.50 -5.57 -2.43
N SER A 143 -0.83 -5.34 -3.69
CA SER A 143 -0.57 -6.28 -4.78
C SER A 143 0.93 -6.42 -5.11
N HIS A 144 1.67 -5.30 -5.02
CA HIS A 144 3.13 -5.32 -5.16
C HIS A 144 3.78 -6.03 -3.99
N ALA A 145 3.33 -5.76 -2.76
CA ALA A 145 3.84 -6.41 -1.56
C ALA A 145 3.63 -7.93 -1.63
N LEU A 146 2.44 -8.40 -2.01
CA LEU A 146 2.14 -9.83 -2.22
C LEU A 146 3.03 -10.46 -3.29
N SER A 147 3.33 -9.74 -4.37
CA SER A 147 4.21 -10.22 -5.44
C SER A 147 5.68 -10.27 -5.00
N GLU A 148 6.17 -9.25 -4.29
CA GLU A 148 7.55 -9.20 -3.77
C GLU A 148 7.85 -10.35 -2.79
N ILE A 149 6.85 -10.86 -2.08
CA ILE A 149 6.98 -12.03 -1.18
C ILE A 149 6.70 -13.38 -1.86
N GLY A 150 6.52 -13.40 -3.19
CA GLY A 150 6.25 -14.63 -3.95
C GLY A 150 4.82 -15.19 -3.80
N ARG A 151 3.86 -14.35 -3.43
CA ARG A 151 2.44 -14.68 -3.24
C ARG A 151 1.55 -14.05 -4.30
N SER A 152 2.01 -13.96 -5.54
CA SER A 152 1.24 -13.36 -6.65
C SER A 152 -0.13 -14.00 -6.85
N GLN A 153 -0.30 -15.30 -6.59
CA GLN A 153 -1.61 -15.97 -6.61
C GLN A 153 -2.64 -15.35 -5.66
N LEU A 154 -2.20 -14.87 -4.48
CA LEU A 154 -3.09 -14.16 -3.57
C LEU A 154 -3.44 -12.78 -4.09
N ALA A 155 -2.50 -12.08 -4.75
CA ALA A 155 -2.80 -10.81 -5.41
C ALA A 155 -3.88 -10.98 -6.49
N TYR A 156 -3.80 -12.05 -7.29
CA TYR A 156 -4.85 -12.42 -8.24
C TYR A 156 -6.18 -12.73 -7.57
N ARG A 157 -6.17 -13.55 -6.51
CA ARG A 157 -7.41 -13.92 -5.81
C ARG A 157 -8.15 -12.71 -5.23
N VAL A 158 -7.40 -11.75 -4.68
CA VAL A 158 -7.92 -10.48 -4.16
C VAL A 158 -8.44 -9.59 -5.30
N LEU A 159 -7.72 -9.51 -6.41
CA LEU A 159 -8.12 -8.74 -7.60
C LEU A 159 -9.42 -9.27 -8.23
N LEU A 160 -9.58 -10.60 -8.25
CA LEU A 160 -10.70 -11.30 -8.86
C LEU A 160 -11.89 -11.49 -7.90
N GLU A 161 -11.81 -10.99 -6.67
CA GLU A 161 -12.94 -11.04 -5.74
C GLU A 161 -14.08 -10.15 -6.23
N THR A 162 -15.32 -10.64 -6.14
CA THR A 162 -16.53 -9.98 -6.66
C THR A 162 -17.52 -9.62 -5.57
N VAL A 163 -17.32 -10.08 -4.33
CA VAL A 163 -18.17 -9.72 -3.18
C VAL A 163 -17.67 -8.41 -2.57
N CYS A 164 -18.57 -7.52 -2.16
CA CYS A 164 -18.22 -6.33 -1.38
C CYS A 164 -17.42 -6.77 -0.13
N LEU A 165 -16.21 -6.30 0.15
CA LEU A 165 -15.48 -5.11 -0.30
C LEU A 165 -14.39 -5.49 -1.32
N SER A 166 -14.69 -5.35 -2.61
CA SER A 166 -13.77 -5.71 -3.70
C SER A 166 -13.91 -4.80 -4.90
N ARG A 167 -12.91 -4.84 -5.78
CA ARG A 167 -12.92 -4.05 -7.01
C ARG A 167 -14.00 -4.51 -7.98
N LEU A 168 -14.14 -5.82 -8.20
CA LEU A 168 -15.09 -6.32 -9.19
C LEU A 168 -16.53 -6.28 -8.69
N TYR A 169 -16.77 -6.10 -7.38
CA TYR A 169 -18.12 -5.90 -6.85
C TYR A 169 -18.89 -4.79 -7.57
N ALA A 170 -18.30 -3.60 -7.71
CA ALA A 170 -18.94 -2.47 -8.39
C ALA A 170 -19.33 -2.80 -9.84
N VAL A 171 -18.47 -3.51 -10.56
CA VAL A 171 -18.67 -3.87 -11.96
C VAL A 171 -19.69 -5.01 -12.10
N VAL A 172 -19.52 -6.09 -11.34
CA VAL A 172 -20.30 -7.33 -11.48
C VAL A 172 -21.68 -7.22 -10.83
N SER A 173 -21.81 -6.48 -9.73
CA SER A 173 -23.07 -6.39 -8.98
C SER A 173 -23.91 -5.16 -9.32
N HIS A 174 -23.30 -4.11 -9.89
CA HIS A 174 -23.94 -2.80 -10.08
C HIS A 174 -23.60 -2.12 -11.42
N ASP A 175 -23.05 -2.86 -12.38
CA ASP A 175 -22.74 -2.38 -13.74
C ASP A 175 -21.90 -1.08 -13.78
N ALA A 176 -21.03 -0.89 -12.78
CA ALA A 176 -20.22 0.31 -12.68
C ALA A 176 -19.30 0.49 -13.90
N THR A 177 -19.37 1.66 -14.53
CA THR A 177 -18.49 2.05 -15.65
C THR A 177 -17.28 2.88 -15.21
N THR A 178 -17.23 3.25 -13.92
CA THR A 178 -16.18 4.07 -13.29
C THR A 178 -15.76 3.47 -11.96
N VAL A 179 -14.61 3.88 -11.45
CA VAL A 179 -14.15 3.49 -10.11
C VAL A 179 -14.83 4.37 -9.07
N TRP A 180 -15.25 3.79 -7.95
CA TRP A 180 -15.94 4.49 -6.87
C TRP A 180 -14.97 4.98 -5.79
N GLU A 181 -15.39 5.99 -5.03
CA GLU A 181 -14.63 6.53 -3.91
C GLU A 181 -14.54 5.55 -2.74
N ARG A 182 -15.64 4.84 -2.46
CA ARG A 182 -15.72 3.79 -1.44
C ARG A 182 -15.87 2.44 -2.11
N TRP A 183 -15.32 1.41 -1.48
CA TRP A 183 -15.56 0.02 -1.87
C TRP A 183 -17.05 -0.35 -1.86
N ASP A 184 -17.81 0.30 -0.98
CA ASP A 184 -19.23 0.13 -0.75
C ASP A 184 -20.03 1.42 -1.03
N SER A 185 -19.62 2.25 -2.02
CA SER A 185 -20.40 3.43 -2.43
C SER A 185 -21.87 3.10 -2.71
N MET A 186 -22.13 1.88 -3.22
CA MET A 186 -23.44 1.25 -3.22
C MET A 186 -23.41 -0.04 -2.39
N LEU A 187 -24.37 -0.17 -1.48
CA LEU A 187 -24.55 -1.33 -0.62
C LEU A 187 -25.10 -2.53 -1.40
N PRO A 188 -24.98 -3.77 -0.86
CA PRO A 188 -25.49 -4.97 -1.55
C PRO A 188 -26.99 -4.95 -1.85
N ASP A 189 -27.76 -4.12 -1.12
CA ASP A 189 -29.19 -3.92 -1.33
C ASP A 189 -29.53 -2.80 -2.34
N GLY A 190 -28.51 -2.21 -2.99
CA GLY A 190 -28.66 -1.14 -3.98
C GLY A 190 -28.79 0.26 -3.38
N ARG A 191 -28.85 0.41 -2.05
CA ARG A 191 -28.85 1.75 -1.44
C ARG A 191 -27.48 2.40 -1.55
N ILE A 192 -27.47 3.72 -1.67
CA ILE A 192 -26.23 4.51 -1.62
C ILE A 192 -25.69 4.48 -0.19
N ASN A 193 -24.37 4.42 -0.05
CA ASN A 193 -23.70 4.54 1.23
C ASN A 193 -24.15 5.84 1.94
N PRO A 194 -24.65 5.76 3.19
CA PRO A 194 -25.21 6.93 3.85
C PRO A 194 -24.16 7.96 4.30
N GLY A 195 -22.86 7.64 4.21
CA GLY A 195 -21.80 8.59 4.49
C GLY A 195 -21.86 9.80 3.55
N GLN A 196 -21.69 11.00 4.10
CA GLN A 196 -21.82 12.27 3.35
C GLN A 196 -20.81 12.46 2.21
N MET A 197 -19.74 11.66 2.20
CA MET A 197 -18.68 11.67 1.18
C MET A 197 -18.73 10.34 0.40
N THR A 198 -19.55 10.32 -0.65
CA THR A 198 -19.76 9.16 -1.51
C THR A 198 -19.82 9.59 -2.97
N SER A 199 -18.72 9.34 -3.71
CA SER A 199 -18.63 9.51 -5.17
C SER A 199 -18.58 8.16 -5.90
N PHE A 200 -19.19 8.13 -7.09
CA PHE A 200 -19.16 7.01 -8.03
C PHE A 200 -18.11 7.19 -9.15
N ASN A 201 -17.29 8.23 -9.08
CA ASN A 201 -16.25 8.49 -10.08
C ASN A 201 -14.98 9.07 -9.41
N HIS A 202 -14.18 8.19 -8.81
CA HIS A 202 -12.96 8.52 -8.10
C HIS A 202 -11.85 7.51 -8.44
N TYR A 203 -10.72 7.98 -8.96
CA TYR A 203 -9.69 7.11 -9.52
C TYR A 203 -8.80 6.41 -8.48
N ALA A 204 -8.82 6.83 -7.21
CA ALA A 204 -7.87 6.36 -6.19
C ALA A 204 -7.85 4.83 -6.02
N LEU A 205 -9.02 4.19 -5.90
CA LEU A 205 -9.11 2.72 -5.81
C LEU A 205 -8.82 2.03 -7.15
N GLY A 206 -8.73 2.80 -8.24
CA GLY A 206 -8.33 2.37 -9.57
C GLY A 206 -6.84 2.09 -9.67
N ALA A 207 -6.05 2.49 -8.66
CA ALA A 207 -4.62 2.19 -8.59
C ALA A 207 -4.31 0.68 -8.58
N VAL A 208 -5.28 -0.18 -8.21
CA VAL A 208 -5.20 -1.63 -8.42
C VAL A 208 -4.93 -1.97 -9.89
N GLY A 209 -5.42 -1.15 -10.83
CA GLY A 209 -5.16 -1.28 -12.26
C GLY A 209 -3.67 -1.24 -12.61
N HIS A 210 -2.87 -0.43 -11.90
CA HIS A 210 -1.41 -0.38 -12.09
C HIS A 210 -0.74 -1.71 -11.75
N SER A 211 -1.14 -2.32 -10.63
CA SER A 211 -0.67 -3.66 -10.25
C SER A 211 -1.26 -4.80 -11.09
N ALA A 212 -2.41 -4.55 -11.72
CA ALA A 212 -3.10 -5.47 -12.63
C ALA A 212 -2.69 -5.30 -14.10
N ILE A 213 -1.65 -4.51 -14.41
CA ILE A 213 -0.98 -4.60 -15.70
C ILE A 213 -0.31 -5.98 -15.73
N LEU A 214 -1.10 -6.93 -16.22
CA LEU A 214 -0.89 -8.36 -16.45
C LEU A 214 0.23 -8.67 -17.45
N ILE A 215 0.89 -7.63 -17.97
CA ILE A 215 2.15 -7.76 -18.65
C ILE A 215 3.20 -7.49 -17.58
N PRO A 216 4.04 -8.47 -17.24
CA PRO A 216 5.08 -8.32 -16.24
C PRO A 216 6.24 -7.51 -16.83
N THR A 217 5.95 -6.34 -17.40
CA THR A 217 6.91 -5.35 -17.85
C THR A 217 7.16 -4.38 -16.72
N ASN A 218 8.27 -4.57 -16.01
CA ASN A 218 8.80 -3.47 -15.22
C ASN A 218 9.57 -2.55 -16.16
N GLN A 219 9.26 -1.25 -16.11
CA GLN A 219 10.07 -0.24 -16.75
C GLN A 219 11.50 -0.31 -16.15
N VAL A 220 12.50 -0.37 -17.02
CA VAL A 220 13.91 -0.26 -16.67
C VAL A 220 14.45 1.01 -17.34
N GLY A 221 14.94 1.95 -16.52
CA GLY A 221 15.35 3.29 -16.98
C GLY A 221 14.21 4.33 -16.96
N ALA A 222 14.55 5.60 -17.19
CA ALA A 222 13.54 6.64 -17.42
C ALA A 222 12.93 6.43 -18.83
N SER A 223 11.69 6.84 -19.05
CA SER A 223 11.07 6.90 -20.39
C SER A 223 10.90 5.58 -21.19
N PHE A 224 10.71 4.42 -20.54
CA PHE A 224 10.53 3.12 -21.23
C PHE A 224 11.68 2.70 -22.17
N GLU A 225 12.88 3.23 -21.97
CA GLU A 225 14.07 2.90 -22.78
C GLU A 225 14.41 1.40 -22.75
N SER A 226 14.01 0.70 -21.68
CA SER A 226 14.03 -0.76 -21.63
C SER A 226 12.87 -1.31 -20.80
N ALA A 227 12.45 -2.52 -21.13
CA ALA A 227 11.40 -3.25 -20.41
C ALA A 227 11.92 -4.63 -20.00
N ARG A 228 11.63 -5.03 -18.76
CA ARG A 228 11.93 -6.37 -18.26
C ARG A 228 10.63 -7.17 -18.20
N PHE A 229 10.55 -8.26 -18.96
CA PHE A 229 9.48 -9.25 -18.86
C PHE A 229 9.76 -10.24 -17.73
N LEU A 230 8.86 -10.42 -16.77
CA LEU A 230 8.94 -11.46 -15.75
C LEU A 230 8.10 -12.67 -16.19
N GLU A 231 8.71 -13.81 -16.47
CA GLU A 231 7.91 -15.01 -16.78
C GLU A 231 7.18 -15.54 -15.54
N GLY A 232 5.95 -16.03 -15.74
CA GLY A 232 5.23 -16.85 -14.76
C GLY A 232 3.88 -16.27 -14.31
N ILE A 233 2.80 -16.62 -15.01
CA ILE A 233 1.46 -16.67 -14.43
C ILE A 233 1.15 -18.17 -14.19
N PRO A 234 1.31 -18.69 -12.96
CA PRO A 234 0.77 -20.01 -12.66
C PRO A 234 -0.76 -19.96 -12.74
N PRO A 235 -1.43 -21.04 -13.18
CA PRO A 235 -2.89 -21.09 -13.21
C PRO A 235 -3.46 -20.89 -11.80
N VAL A 236 -4.53 -20.08 -11.70
CA VAL A 236 -5.29 -19.88 -10.46
C VAL A 236 -6.02 -21.21 -10.15
N PRO A 237 -5.78 -21.85 -8.99
CA PRO A 237 -6.58 -23.01 -8.59
C PRO A 237 -8.04 -22.57 -8.40
N ARG A 238 -8.97 -23.37 -8.93
CA ARG A 238 -10.42 -23.18 -8.73
C ARG A 238 -10.80 -23.32 -7.26
#